data_AF-A0A5J4QNA0-F1
#
_entry.id   AF-A0A5J4QNA0-F1
#
_cell.length_a   1.000
_cell.length_b   1.000
_cell.length_c   1.000
_cell.angle_alpha   90.00
_cell.angle_beta   90.00
_cell.angle_gamma   90.00
#
_symmetry.space_group_name_H-M   'P 1'
#
loop_
_entity.id
_entity.type
_entity.pdbx_description
1 polymer ?
#
loop_
_entity_poly.entity_id
_entity_poly.type
_entity_poly.pdbx_seq_one_letter_code
_entity_poly.pdbx_strand_id
1 'polypeptide(L)' 'MRKIRKFLGIPAWLAEIMLLTLACSDDLDIRTRYLFDLETMPVQKRIIENETAEIRCQLVKEGNYQDTKFFIRYFQP' A
#
# COMPACT_ATOMS: atom_id res chain seq x y z
N MET A 1 4.11 11.28 -53.53
CA MET A 1 3.25 11.13 -52.32
C MET A 1 3.61 9.94 -51.43
N ARG A 2 3.91 8.74 -51.95
CA ARG A 2 4.29 7.55 -51.15
C ARG A 2 5.58 7.73 -50.32
N LYS A 3 6.60 8.43 -50.85
CA LYS A 3 7.87 8.69 -50.14
C LYS A 3 7.70 9.64 -48.94
N ILE A 4 6.90 10.71 -49.08
CA ILE A 4 6.58 11.67 -48.01
C ILE A 4 5.78 11.03 -46.88
N ARG A 5 4.80 10.16 -47.22
CA ARG A 5 4.05 9.39 -46.21
C ARG A 5 4.93 8.46 -45.38
N LYS A 6 5.95 7.84 -45.99
CA LYS A 6 6.95 7.03 -45.26
C LYS A 6 7.90 7.90 -44.44
N PHE A 7 8.30 9.06 -44.96
CA PHE A 7 9.20 10.00 -44.29
C PHE A 7 8.58 10.64 -43.04
N LEU A 8 7.25 10.83 -43.01
CA LEU A 8 6.50 11.33 -41.85
C LEU A 8 5.98 10.21 -40.92
N GLY A 9 5.75 9.00 -41.44
CA GLY A 9 5.25 7.88 -40.63
C GLY A 9 6.31 7.29 -39.69
N ILE A 10 7.57 7.22 -40.12
CA ILE A 10 8.68 6.70 -39.31
C ILE A 10 8.95 7.54 -38.04
N PRO A 11 9.07 8.89 -38.10
CA PRO A 11 9.28 9.69 -36.90
C PRO A 11 8.06 9.70 -35.97
N ALA A 12 6.84 9.64 -36.51
CA ALA A 12 5.63 9.52 -35.69
C ALA A 12 5.61 8.21 -34.90
N TRP A 13 5.98 7.10 -35.54
CA TRP A 13 6.05 5.79 -34.89
C TRP A 13 7.16 5.70 -33.84
N LEU A 14 8.32 6.32 -34.10
CA LEU A 14 9.41 6.43 -33.12
C LEU A 14 9.02 7.28 -31.90
N ALA A 15 8.29 8.39 -32.12
CA ALA A 15 7.81 9.24 -31.04
C ALA A 15 6.78 8.51 -30.15
N GLU A 16 5.92 7.69 -30.75
CA GLU A 16 4.93 6.88 -30.03
C GLU A 16 5.60 5.82 -29.15
N ILE A 17 6.62 5.12 -29.66
CA ILE A 17 7.41 4.16 -28.88
C ILE A 17 8.16 4.87 -27.73
N MET A 18 8.72 6.05 -27.98
CA MET A 18 9.43 6.83 -26.96
C MET A 18 8.50 7.27 -25.81
N LEU A 19 7.29 7.70 -26.13
CA LEU A 19 6.27 8.05 -25.13
C LEU A 19 5.87 6.84 -24.27
N LEU A 20 5.73 5.66 -24.88
CA LEU A 20 5.43 4.43 -24.14
C LEU A 20 6.56 4.05 -23.17
N THR A 21 7.81 4.23 -23.56
CA THR A 21 8.96 3.94 -22.66
C THR A 21 9.09 4.92 -21.50
N LEU A 22 8.67 6.18 -21.68
CA LEU A 22 8.67 7.20 -20.62
C LEU A 22 7.51 7.02 -19.62
N ALA A 23 6.48 6.27 -20.00
CA ALA A 23 5.34 5.96 -19.13
C ALA A 23 5.62 4.80 -18.16
N CYS A 24 6.71 4.05 -18.34
CA CYS A 24 7.15 3.09 -17.34
C CYS A 24 7.73 3.84 -16.15
N SER A 25 6.97 3.93 -15.07
CA SER A 25 7.44 4.37 -13.76
C SER A 25 8.16 3.20 -13.06
N ASP A 26 9.39 3.43 -12.58
CA ASP A 26 10.14 2.45 -11.78
C ASP A 26 9.65 2.32 -10.33
N ASP A 27 8.62 3.09 -9.96
CA ASP A 27 8.02 3.12 -8.62
C ASP A 27 7.16 1.87 -8.37
N LEU A 28 7.80 0.71 -8.31
CA LEU A 28 7.20 -0.50 -7.82
C LEU A 28 7.71 -0.74 -6.38
N ASP A 29 6.98 -0.20 -5.40
CA ASP A 29 7.27 -0.39 -3.98
C ASP A 29 6.88 -1.82 -3.55
N ILE A 30 7.65 -2.83 -3.99
CA ILE A 30 7.48 -4.23 -3.57
C ILE A 30 8.01 -4.35 -2.13
N ARG A 31 7.19 -4.02 -1.13
CA ARG A 31 7.51 -4.28 0.28
C ARG A 31 7.02 -5.65 0.69
N THR A 32 7.96 -6.54 1.01
CA THR A 32 7.68 -7.90 1.53
C THR A 32 7.06 -7.89 2.93
N ARG A 33 7.14 -6.77 3.65
CA ARG A 33 6.51 -6.56 4.96
C ARG A 33 5.83 -5.20 4.98
N TYR A 34 4.52 -5.21 5.10
CA TYR A 34 3.77 -4.01 5.47
C TYR A 34 4.03 -3.77 6.96
N LEU A 35 4.79 -2.72 7.26
CA LEU A 35 5.06 -2.31 8.64
C LEU A 35 3.78 -1.66 9.19
N PHE A 36 3.25 -2.25 10.24
CA PHE A 36 2.16 -1.70 11.02
C PHE A 36 2.48 -1.91 12.50
N ASP A 37 2.10 -0.93 13.31
CA ASP A 37 2.20 -1.00 14.75
C ASP A 37 0.80 -1.07 15.36
N LEU A 38 0.70 -1.76 16.49
CA LEU A 38 -0.50 -1.77 17.32
C LEU A 38 -0.20 -1.04 18.61
N GLU A 39 -0.50 0.26 18.62
CA GLU A 39 -0.35 1.07 19.81
C GLU A 39 -1.51 0.80 20.77
N THR A 40 -1.18 0.68 22.06
CA THR A 40 -2.18 0.49 23.11
C THR A 40 -2.03 1.54 24.20
N MET A 41 -3.15 2.03 24.70
CA MET A 41 -3.15 2.90 25.87
C MET A 41 -2.81 2.08 27.13
N PRO A 42 -2.21 2.71 28.16
CA PRO A 42 -1.96 2.04 29.43
C PRO A 42 -3.26 1.46 30.02
N VAL A 43 -3.22 0.18 30.39
CA VAL A 43 -4.34 -0.56 31.00
C VAL A 43 -4.17 -0.72 32.50
N GLN A 44 -5.26 -1.04 33.20
CA GLN A 44 -5.25 -1.28 34.63
C GLN A 44 -4.48 -2.58 34.94
N LYS A 45 -3.63 -2.56 35.98
CA LYS A 45 -2.83 -3.72 36.40
C LYS A 45 -3.63 -4.75 37.22
N ARG A 46 -4.84 -4.38 37.67
CA ARG A 46 -5.74 -5.18 38.50
C ARG A 46 -7.15 -4.95 38.01
N ILE A 47 -7.96 -6.01 38.06
CA ILE A 47 -9.38 -5.99 37.74
C ILE A 47 -10.09 -6.84 38.79
N ILE A 48 -11.23 -6.37 39.31
CA ILE A 48 -12.04 -7.15 40.24
C ILE A 48 -13.08 -7.98 39.50
N GLU A 49 -13.69 -8.94 40.20
CA GLU A 49 -14.78 -9.73 39.62
C GLU A 49 -15.93 -8.82 39.18
N ASN A 50 -16.41 -9.02 37.95
CA ASN A 50 -17.44 -8.21 37.27
C ASN A 50 -17.05 -6.77 36.89
N GLU A 51 -15.77 -6.40 36.99
CA GLU A 51 -15.27 -5.15 36.43
C GLU A 51 -14.93 -5.30 34.93
N THR A 52 -15.14 -4.24 34.16
CA THR A 52 -14.81 -4.18 32.73
C THR A 52 -13.57 -3.32 32.52
N ALA A 53 -12.52 -3.89 31.93
CA ALA A 53 -11.34 -3.13 31.52
C ALA A 53 -11.49 -2.61 30.09
N GLU A 54 -11.20 -1.32 29.90
CA GLU A 54 -11.13 -0.72 28.58
C GLU A 54 -9.70 -0.88 28.03
N ILE A 55 -9.58 -1.49 26.85
CA ILE A 55 -8.33 -1.59 26.10
C ILE A 55 -8.51 -0.82 24.80
N ARG A 56 -7.80 0.30 24.67
CA ARG A 56 -7.80 1.10 23.44
C ARG A 56 -6.61 0.71 22.59
N CYS A 57 -6.90 0.20 21.40
CA CYS A 57 -5.90 -0.17 20.41
C CYS A 57 -6.02 0.74 19.20
N GLN A 58 -4.89 1.24 18.70
CA GLN A 58 -4.80 1.97 17.45
C GLN A 58 -3.86 1.24 16.50
N LEU A 59 -4.37 0.94 15.30
CA LEU A 59 -3.57 0.36 14.23
C LEU A 59 -2.91 1.50 13.44
N VAL A 60 -1.60 1.67 13.63
CA VAL A 60 -0.80 2.67 12.94
C VAL A 60 -0.17 2.02 11.70
N LYS A 61 -0.51 2.54 10.52
CA LYS A 61 -0.02 2.03 9.23
C LYS A 61 0.92 3.06 8.62
N GLU A 62 2.09 2.63 8.14
CA GLU A 62 3.03 3.52 7.42
C GLU A 62 2.49 3.97 6.05
N GLY A 63 1.62 3.17 5.43
CA GLY A 63 1.08 3.43 4.10
C GLY A 63 -0.43 3.19 3.99
N ASN A 64 -1.02 3.73 2.92
CA ASN A 64 -2.42 3.49 2.59
C ASN A 64 -2.56 2.27 1.67
N TYR A 65 -2.48 1.08 2.26
CA TYR A 65 -2.60 -0.18 1.54
C TYR A 65 -4.07 -0.48 1.24
N GLN A 66 -4.44 -0.42 -0.04
CA GLN A 66 -5.74 -0.89 -0.52
C GLN A 66 -5.81 -2.42 -0.38
N ASP A 67 -6.97 -2.96 0.01
CA ASP A 67 -7.24 -4.40 0.20
C ASP A 67 -6.51 -5.15 1.33
N THR A 68 -5.93 -4.45 2.31
CA THR A 68 -5.34 -5.12 3.49
C THR A 68 -6.39 -5.50 4.54
N LYS A 69 -6.39 -6.76 4.98
CA LYS A 69 -7.27 -7.28 6.04
C LYS A 69 -6.48 -7.58 7.30
N PHE A 70 -6.99 -7.17 8.44
CA PHE A 70 -6.40 -7.42 9.76
C PHE A 70 -7.31 -8.35 10.56
N PHE A 71 -6.71 -9.27 11.31
CA PHE A 71 -7.41 -10.25 12.14
C PHE A 71 -6.88 -10.17 13.57
N ILE A 72 -7.79 -10.18 14.55
CA ILE A 72 -7.45 -10.24 15.97
C ILE A 72 -7.91 -11.57 16.55
N ARG A 73 -7.10 -12.14 17.44
CA ARG A 73 -7.44 -13.36 18.18
C ARG A 73 -7.03 -13.21 19.64
N TYR A 74 -7.80 -13.82 20.53
CA TYR A 74 -7.56 -13.82 21.97
C TYR A 74 -7.71 -15.25 22.51
N PHE A 75 -6.86 -15.61 23.47
CA PHE A 75 -6.97 -16.84 24.24
C PHE A 75 -6.96 -16.48 25.72
N GLN A 76 -7.92 -17.01 26.46
CA GLN A 76 -7.92 -16.96 27.91
C GLN A 76 -7.31 -18.28 28.42
N PRO A 77 -6.10 -18.25 29.00
CA PRO A 77 -5.47 -19.44 29.56
C PRO A 77 -6.21 -19.95 30.81
#